data_AF-A0A7C3VG56-F1
#
_entry.id   AF-A0A7C3VG56-F1
#
_cell.length_a   1.000
_cell.length_b   1.000
_cell.length_c   1.000
_cell.angle_alpha   90.00
_cell.angle_beta   90.00
_cell.angle_gamma   90.00
#
_symmetry.space_group_name_H-M   'P 1'
#
loop_
_entity.id
_entity.type
_entity.pdbx_description
1 polymer ?
#
loop_
_entity_poly.entity_id
_entity_poly.type
_entity_poly.pdbx_seq_one_letter_code
_entity_poly.pdbx_strand_id
1 'polypeptide(L)'
;MQQGPIVITNGQNVVYDNGCIRADSADSLVHIDTVATQLNTLTYCGAELQIEHADSVWAGCVYMEDVEDSTITASTQISIQSQSNSNFSIRDCASNEVQFAATSDDASLTISKETVSPTYVLDDVSLTIEKPNLTEFVQSNCTATVEVHRQNGVEKMSMCPVSMYTYDTKDPLKDFTFRAWQDFHTIFLKKSMSAQFLADAPACKDCSLVDLANHRIEVRGVVDFKKNQLDRMGKNLNSGPVPFFTTANKNARATLLLDNDNAIVNEILIQADAPPYRTYVSNYLTISESIQTNNKTERLLDINEKITKETISHSLVKSYRTAYSNASLLIDNNELKYQREGTNVVVLPDGHATIKTITDKVKDKRAFLLLPLLGLLAIPLRKRGQLSMFILLGVFMLIIVGIMFYVVGIASLPNGKIQVTERQHVQDYVTQCLAIAGKNAVDVFGVQGGYIALQTPHFPAPPTAYLYERGKNNVLPIEVAQNAIASETASRLSICIDDFKGLSGVNVEVTRAPDVKTFLALRDTTFQMSYPFSVRRGDERWDFDEFGITIDVPVLQHYLAANATVHSQVLNDGEINLDVLPATKMTFFPLQQTLMAFIESVSGKMLEPYYFFFANQRP
;
A
#
# COMPACT_ATOMS: atom_id res chain seq x y z
N MET A 1 -27.60 13.25 22.50
CA MET A 1 -27.68 11.82 22.12
C MET A 1 -28.89 11.25 22.85
N GLN A 2 -29.87 10.70 22.12
CA GLN A 2 -30.96 9.97 22.77
C GLN A 2 -30.37 8.64 23.27
N GLN A 3 -30.34 8.42 24.58
CA GLN A 3 -30.04 7.10 25.13
C GLN A 3 -31.28 6.23 24.88
N GLY A 4 -31.13 5.21 24.04
CA GLY A 4 -32.15 4.20 23.85
C GLY A 4 -32.28 3.33 25.10
N PRO A 5 -33.38 2.57 25.26
CA PRO A 5 -33.50 1.64 26.36
C PRO A 5 -32.43 0.55 26.25
N ILE A 6 -31.83 0.19 27.39
CA ILE A 6 -31.00 -1.01 27.52
C ILE A 6 -31.94 -2.15 27.94
N VAL A 7 -31.95 -3.25 27.17
CA VAL A 7 -32.75 -4.43 27.46
C VAL A 7 -31.81 -5.58 27.80
N ILE A 8 -31.94 -6.14 29.00
CA ILE A 8 -31.22 -7.33 29.45
C ILE A 8 -32.24 -8.45 29.62
N THR A 9 -32.02 -9.59 28.97
CA THR A 9 -32.90 -10.76 29.04
C THR A 9 -32.28 -11.80 29.96
N ASN A 10 -33.07 -12.29 30.93
CA ASN A 10 -32.65 -13.33 31.89
C ASN A 10 -31.35 -13.00 32.66
N GLY A 11 -31.11 -11.71 32.96
CA GLY A 11 -29.93 -11.28 33.70
C GLY A 11 -29.94 -11.74 35.16
N GLN A 12 -28.83 -12.28 35.66
CA GLN A 12 -28.63 -12.61 37.06
C GLN A 12 -27.84 -11.52 37.78
N ASN A 13 -28.25 -11.19 39.01
CA ASN A 13 -27.60 -10.19 39.86
C ASN A 13 -27.39 -8.84 39.15
N VAL A 14 -28.39 -8.37 38.41
CA VAL A 14 -28.31 -7.10 37.69
C VAL A 14 -28.26 -5.93 38.67
N VAL A 15 -27.17 -5.17 38.64
CA VAL A 15 -26.93 -3.98 39.48
C VAL A 15 -26.77 -2.77 38.58
N TYR A 16 -27.47 -1.68 38.89
CA TYR A 16 -27.20 -0.37 38.31
C TYR A 16 -26.53 0.51 39.36
N ASP A 17 -25.28 0.89 39.13
CA ASP A 17 -24.52 1.75 40.03
C ASP A 17 -23.58 2.67 39.24
N ASN A 18 -23.48 3.93 39.67
CA ASN A 18 -22.62 4.96 39.06
C ASN A 18 -22.77 5.13 37.54
N GLY A 19 -23.98 4.95 37.01
CA GLY A 19 -24.23 5.08 35.57
C GLY A 19 -23.90 3.83 34.74
N CYS A 20 -23.48 2.75 35.40
CA CYS A 20 -23.16 1.48 34.78
C CYS A 20 -24.18 0.41 35.14
N ILE A 21 -24.51 -0.47 34.19
CA ILE A 21 -25.25 -1.70 34.44
C ILE A 21 -24.25 -2.85 34.53
N ARG A 22 -24.34 -3.64 35.58
CA ARG A 22 -23.56 -4.87 35.78
C ARG A 22 -24.48 -6.07 35.89
N ALA A 23 -24.09 -7.21 35.36
CA ALA A 23 -24.78 -8.48 35.57
C ALA A 23 -23.77 -9.62 35.61
N ASP A 24 -23.98 -10.62 36.47
CA ASP A 24 -23.08 -11.78 36.56
C ASP A 24 -23.26 -12.71 35.35
N SER A 25 -24.48 -12.77 34.81
CA SER A 25 -24.79 -13.45 33.55
C SER A 25 -26.04 -12.86 32.89
N ALA A 26 -26.20 -13.03 31.59
CA ALA A 26 -27.44 -12.71 30.86
C ALA A 26 -27.54 -13.46 29.53
N ASP A 27 -28.75 -13.85 29.13
CA ASP A 27 -28.95 -14.51 27.83
C ASP A 27 -28.74 -13.54 26.67
N SER A 28 -29.14 -12.27 26.85
CA SER A 28 -28.84 -11.21 25.90
C SER A 28 -28.84 -9.82 26.51
N LEU A 29 -28.08 -8.92 25.88
CA LEU A 29 -28.12 -7.47 26.07
C LEU A 29 -28.41 -6.81 24.71
N VAL A 30 -29.33 -5.85 24.68
CA VAL A 30 -29.64 -5.04 23.49
C VAL A 30 -29.64 -3.56 23.88
N HIS A 31 -28.85 -2.74 23.19
CA HIS A 31 -28.83 -1.29 23.34
C HIS A 31 -28.44 -0.57 22.04
N ILE A 32 -29.40 0.14 21.42
CA ILE A 32 -29.30 0.89 20.16
C ILE A 32 -28.63 0.10 19.02
N ASP A 33 -27.31 0.05 19.02
CA ASP A 33 -26.45 -0.57 18.01
C ASP A 33 -25.66 -1.78 18.54
N THR A 34 -25.81 -2.12 19.82
CA THR A 34 -25.08 -3.23 20.45
C THR A 34 -26.04 -4.35 20.84
N VAL A 35 -25.77 -5.57 20.36
CA VAL A 35 -26.49 -6.78 20.77
C VAL A 35 -25.46 -7.82 21.20
N ALA A 36 -25.54 -8.34 22.41
CA ALA A 36 -24.67 -9.43 22.86
C ALA A 36 -25.51 -10.59 23.38
N THR A 37 -25.03 -11.82 23.22
CA THR A 37 -25.74 -13.05 23.60
C THR A 37 -24.90 -13.96 24.46
N GLN A 38 -25.53 -14.68 25.40
CA GLN A 38 -24.91 -15.65 26.31
C GLN A 38 -23.69 -15.06 27.05
N LEU A 39 -23.97 -14.01 27.83
CA LEU A 39 -22.98 -13.23 28.54
C LEU A 39 -22.63 -13.87 29.89
N ASN A 40 -21.33 -14.06 30.16
CA ASN A 40 -20.78 -14.24 31.50
C ASN A 40 -20.07 -12.95 31.92
N THR A 41 -20.44 -12.41 33.07
CA THR A 41 -19.95 -11.14 33.64
C THR A 41 -19.95 -9.98 32.65
N LEU A 42 -20.94 -9.12 32.79
CA LEU A 42 -21.19 -7.95 31.95
C LEU A 42 -21.02 -6.68 32.78
N THR A 43 -20.28 -5.69 32.27
CA THR A 43 -20.36 -4.30 32.72
C THR A 43 -20.58 -3.37 31.53
N TYR A 44 -21.68 -2.62 31.53
CA TYR A 44 -22.04 -1.65 30.50
C TYR A 44 -22.07 -0.23 31.07
N CYS A 45 -21.15 0.63 30.61
CA CYS A 45 -20.98 2.00 31.08
C CYS A 45 -21.02 2.97 29.89
N GLY A 46 -22.16 3.63 29.66
CA GLY A 46 -22.28 4.59 28.56
C GLY A 46 -22.23 3.93 27.18
N ALA A 47 -21.08 3.99 26.50
CA ALA A 47 -20.84 3.33 25.19
C ALA A 47 -19.85 2.16 25.29
N GLU A 48 -19.34 1.89 26.49
CA GLU A 48 -18.35 0.86 26.79
C GLU A 48 -19.05 -0.39 27.33
N LEU A 49 -18.73 -1.54 26.74
CA LEU A 49 -19.22 -2.86 27.09
C LEU A 49 -18.01 -3.75 27.45
N GLN A 50 -17.84 -4.05 28.73
CA GLN A 50 -16.85 -4.99 29.23
C GLN A 50 -17.49 -6.37 29.39
N ILE A 51 -16.84 -7.39 28.84
CA ILE A 51 -17.32 -8.77 28.77
C ILE A 51 -16.18 -9.70 29.17
N GLU A 52 -16.45 -10.62 30.10
CA GLU A 52 -15.56 -11.76 30.38
C GLU A 52 -15.75 -12.86 29.32
N HIS A 53 -17.00 -13.22 28.99
CA HIS A 53 -17.29 -14.13 27.87
C HIS A 53 -18.65 -13.84 27.22
N ALA A 54 -18.74 -13.95 25.89
CA ALA A 54 -19.97 -13.87 25.11
C ALA A 54 -19.90 -14.72 23.83
N ASP A 55 -20.91 -15.56 23.58
CA ASP A 55 -21.03 -16.32 22.33
C ASP A 55 -21.01 -15.42 21.09
N SER A 56 -21.69 -14.27 21.17
CA SER A 56 -21.68 -13.31 20.07
C SER A 56 -21.93 -11.88 20.52
N VAL A 57 -21.33 -10.94 19.79
CA VAL A 57 -21.50 -9.50 19.98
C VAL A 57 -21.65 -8.80 18.63
N TRP A 58 -22.75 -8.08 18.45
CA TRP A 58 -22.98 -7.12 17.39
C TRP A 58 -22.68 -5.72 17.94
N ALA A 59 -21.85 -4.96 17.24
CA ALA A 59 -21.58 -3.55 17.51
C ALA A 59 -21.72 -2.76 16.20
N GLY A 60 -22.87 -2.11 16.00
CA GLY A 60 -23.26 -1.52 14.73
C GLY A 60 -23.36 -2.58 13.63
N CYS A 61 -22.47 -2.49 12.64
CA CYS A 61 -22.39 -3.44 11.53
C CYS A 61 -21.27 -4.47 11.67
N VAL A 62 -20.54 -4.50 12.79
CA VAL A 62 -19.55 -5.54 13.07
C VAL A 62 -20.17 -6.59 13.97
N TYR A 63 -19.93 -7.84 13.62
CA TYR A 63 -20.34 -9.02 14.35
C TYR A 63 -19.10 -9.78 14.83
N MET A 64 -19.13 -10.26 16.07
CA MET A 64 -18.03 -10.99 16.71
C MET A 64 -18.59 -12.29 17.30
N GLU A 65 -17.84 -13.39 17.20
CA GLU A 65 -18.20 -14.71 17.75
C GLU A 65 -17.14 -15.17 18.75
N ASP A 66 -17.57 -15.77 19.86
CA ASP A 66 -16.70 -16.30 20.93
C ASP A 66 -15.82 -15.22 21.59
N VAL A 67 -16.39 -14.07 21.95
CA VAL A 67 -15.67 -12.94 22.55
C VAL A 67 -15.30 -13.26 24.00
N GLU A 68 -14.02 -13.11 24.35
CA GLU A 68 -13.49 -13.38 25.69
C GLU A 68 -12.59 -12.23 26.19
N ASP A 69 -12.69 -11.92 27.49
CA ASP A 69 -11.85 -10.97 28.23
C ASP A 69 -11.61 -9.64 27.48
N SER A 70 -12.71 -9.04 27.01
CA SER A 70 -12.70 -7.93 26.07
C SER A 70 -13.54 -6.74 26.53
N THR A 71 -13.04 -5.54 26.27
CA THR A 71 -13.77 -4.27 26.38
C THR A 71 -14.06 -3.74 24.99
N ILE A 72 -15.34 -3.55 24.68
CA ILE A 72 -15.84 -3.12 23.38
C ILE A 72 -16.48 -1.75 23.52
N THR A 73 -16.02 -0.78 22.74
CA THR A 73 -16.61 0.56 22.66
C THR A 73 -17.15 0.82 21.26
N ALA A 74 -18.46 1.03 21.15
CA ALA A 74 -19.13 1.31 19.88
C ALA A 74 -19.40 2.81 19.73
N SER A 75 -18.64 3.49 18.87
CA SER A 75 -18.76 4.93 18.60
C SER A 75 -18.86 5.20 17.09
N THR A 76 -18.16 6.21 16.58
CA THR A 76 -17.93 6.38 15.13
C THR A 76 -17.10 5.22 14.55
N GLN A 77 -16.26 4.60 15.39
CA GLN A 77 -15.50 3.39 15.13
C GLN A 77 -15.78 2.36 16.24
N ILE A 78 -15.36 1.13 16.03
CA ILE A 78 -15.51 0.05 17.01
C ILE A 78 -14.14 -0.24 17.56
N SER A 79 -13.94 0.05 18.84
CA SER A 79 -12.69 -0.20 19.55
C SER A 79 -12.86 -1.42 20.44
N ILE A 80 -11.86 -2.29 20.41
CA ILE A 80 -11.78 -3.54 21.15
C ILE A 80 -10.45 -3.48 21.89
N GLN A 81 -10.49 -3.66 23.21
CA GLN A 81 -9.30 -3.90 24.04
C GLN A 81 -9.44 -5.28 24.66
N SER A 82 -8.39 -6.10 24.60
CA SER A 82 -8.47 -7.51 24.96
C SER A 82 -7.26 -7.92 25.78
N GLN A 83 -7.47 -8.83 26.74
CA GLN A 83 -6.37 -9.45 27.49
C GLN A 83 -5.59 -10.44 26.61
N SER A 84 -4.41 -10.87 27.07
CA SER A 84 -3.58 -11.79 26.28
C SER A 84 -4.28 -13.12 26.06
N ASN A 85 -4.06 -13.72 24.89
CA ASN A 85 -4.62 -15.00 24.44
C ASN A 85 -6.10 -14.99 24.04
N SER A 86 -6.83 -13.88 24.15
CA SER A 86 -8.16 -13.79 23.54
C SER A 86 -8.06 -14.00 22.02
N ASN A 87 -8.93 -14.87 21.49
CA ASN A 87 -8.97 -15.20 20.08
C ASN A 87 -10.42 -15.39 19.63
N PHE A 88 -10.87 -14.60 18.66
CA PHE A 88 -12.26 -14.64 18.22
C PHE A 88 -12.44 -14.21 16.76
N SER A 89 -13.58 -14.62 16.19
CA SER A 89 -13.94 -14.30 14.80
C SER A 89 -14.64 -12.95 14.73
N ILE A 90 -14.32 -12.17 13.71
CA ILE A 90 -14.92 -10.86 13.42
C ILE A 90 -15.45 -10.88 11.99
N ARG A 91 -16.71 -10.48 11.82
CA ARG A 91 -17.30 -10.13 10.53
C ARG A 91 -17.57 -8.63 10.49
N ASP A 92 -16.88 -7.90 9.63
CA ASP A 92 -16.99 -6.44 9.55
C ASP A 92 -18.16 -5.93 8.69
N CYS A 93 -18.27 -4.61 8.60
CA CYS A 93 -19.31 -3.92 7.83
C CYS A 93 -19.23 -4.14 6.31
N ALA A 94 -18.08 -4.56 5.79
CA ALA A 94 -17.88 -4.97 4.40
C ALA A 94 -18.03 -6.48 4.21
N SER A 95 -18.42 -7.21 5.26
CA SER A 95 -18.50 -8.68 5.30
C SER A 95 -17.16 -9.37 5.05
N ASN A 96 -16.05 -8.78 5.47
CA ASN A 96 -14.79 -9.53 5.63
C ASN A 96 -14.89 -10.39 6.88
N GLU A 97 -14.39 -11.62 6.80
CA GLU A 97 -14.21 -12.52 7.93
C GLU A 97 -12.73 -12.47 8.34
N VAL A 98 -12.49 -12.11 9.59
CA VAL A 98 -11.16 -11.88 10.16
C VAL A 98 -11.07 -12.59 11.50
N GLN A 99 -10.02 -13.37 11.72
CA GLN A 99 -9.69 -13.90 13.05
C GLN A 99 -8.79 -12.92 13.78
N PHE A 100 -9.22 -12.46 14.94
CA PHE A 100 -8.45 -11.61 15.83
C PHE A 100 -7.79 -12.47 16.91
N ALA A 101 -6.51 -12.25 17.18
CA ALA A 101 -5.85 -12.82 18.36
C ALA A 101 -4.92 -11.79 19.04
N ALA A 102 -5.15 -11.56 20.33
CA ALA A 102 -4.38 -10.66 21.19
C ALA A 102 -3.00 -11.26 21.52
N THR A 103 -1.95 -10.44 21.40
CA THR A 103 -0.56 -10.86 21.68
C THR A 103 0.02 -10.27 22.98
N SER A 104 -0.69 -9.33 23.62
CA SER A 104 -0.38 -8.75 24.93
C SER A 104 -1.68 -8.52 25.73
N ASP A 105 -1.56 -8.16 27.01
CA ASP A 105 -2.71 -7.88 27.89
C ASP A 105 -3.40 -6.54 27.60
N ASP A 106 -2.73 -5.67 26.84
CA ASP A 106 -3.23 -4.34 26.44
C ASP A 106 -3.51 -4.29 24.93
N ALA A 107 -3.70 -5.45 24.30
CA ALA A 107 -3.91 -5.56 22.87
C ALA A 107 -5.17 -4.79 22.45
N SER A 108 -5.06 -3.96 21.41
CA SER A 108 -6.19 -3.17 20.93
C SER A 108 -6.41 -3.28 19.43
N LEU A 109 -7.68 -3.30 19.05
CA LEU A 109 -8.14 -3.28 17.67
C LEU A 109 -9.21 -2.21 17.51
N THR A 110 -9.03 -1.31 16.55
CA THR A 110 -10.09 -0.37 16.14
C THR A 110 -10.50 -0.63 14.70
N ILE A 111 -11.80 -0.75 14.45
CA ILE A 111 -12.39 -1.04 13.14
C ILE A 111 -13.25 0.14 12.71
N SER A 112 -12.99 0.69 11.53
CA SER A 112 -13.82 1.72 10.94
C SER A 112 -15.04 1.14 10.21
N LYS A 113 -16.10 1.94 10.03
CA LYS A 113 -17.44 1.47 9.62
C LYS A 113 -17.69 1.54 8.11
N GLU A 114 -16.66 1.63 7.27
CA GLU A 114 -16.81 1.65 5.82
C GLU A 114 -17.30 0.29 5.29
N THR A 115 -18.13 0.33 4.25
CA THR A 115 -18.78 -0.88 3.70
C THR A 115 -18.00 -1.54 2.55
N VAL A 116 -16.84 -1.00 2.18
CA VAL A 116 -16.05 -1.46 1.02
C VAL A 116 -14.65 -1.88 1.44
N SER A 117 -13.90 -0.97 2.07
CA SER A 117 -12.54 -1.19 2.56
C SER A 117 -12.38 -0.63 3.98
N PRO A 118 -12.95 -1.29 5.00
CA PRO A 118 -12.74 -0.90 6.39
C PRO A 118 -11.25 -0.92 6.76
N THR A 119 -10.89 0.02 7.62
CA THR A 119 -9.56 0.20 8.18
C THR A 119 -9.51 -0.40 9.58
N TYR A 120 -8.49 -1.21 9.81
CA TYR A 120 -8.17 -1.83 11.07
C TYR A 120 -6.93 -1.14 11.64
N VAL A 121 -7.02 -0.60 12.85
CA VAL A 121 -5.87 -0.09 13.61
C VAL A 121 -5.54 -1.11 14.68
N LEU A 122 -4.34 -1.68 14.61
CA LEU A 122 -3.89 -2.79 15.44
C LEU A 122 -2.84 -2.31 16.42
N ASP A 123 -2.84 -2.79 17.65
CA ASP A 123 -1.74 -2.63 18.60
C ASP A 123 -1.58 -3.92 19.41
N ASP A 124 -0.43 -4.58 19.33
CA ASP A 124 -0.18 -5.91 19.91
C ASP A 124 -1.19 -6.99 19.51
N VAL A 125 -1.55 -7.04 18.22
CA VAL A 125 -2.58 -7.94 17.67
C VAL A 125 -2.04 -8.73 16.49
N SER A 126 -2.56 -9.94 16.32
CA SER A 126 -2.52 -10.67 15.06
C SER A 126 -3.91 -10.76 14.41
N LEU A 127 -3.97 -10.53 13.11
CA LEU A 127 -5.16 -10.68 12.28
C LEU A 127 -4.93 -11.73 11.20
N THR A 128 -5.85 -12.68 11.07
CA THR A 128 -5.89 -13.61 9.93
C THR A 128 -7.12 -13.30 9.07
N ILE A 129 -6.92 -13.02 7.79
CA ILE A 129 -7.97 -12.68 6.84
C ILE A 129 -8.07 -13.86 5.86
N GLU A 130 -9.19 -14.58 5.91
CA GLU A 130 -9.41 -15.74 5.07
C GLU A 130 -10.22 -15.39 3.82
N LYS A 131 -9.73 -15.85 2.66
CA LYS A 131 -10.41 -15.79 1.36
C LYS A 131 -10.33 -17.18 0.70
N PRO A 132 -11.21 -17.52 -0.26
CA PRO A 132 -11.33 -18.89 -0.79
C PRO A 132 -10.04 -19.55 -1.32
N ASN A 133 -9.03 -18.77 -1.71
CA ASN A 133 -7.73 -19.24 -2.23
C ASN A 133 -6.53 -18.48 -1.66
N LEU A 134 -6.73 -17.71 -0.60
CA LEU A 134 -5.75 -16.77 -0.08
C LEU A 134 -5.98 -16.61 1.43
N THR A 135 -4.94 -16.78 2.21
CA THR A 135 -4.92 -16.42 3.62
C THR A 135 -3.88 -15.31 3.79
N GLU A 136 -4.30 -14.22 4.42
CA GLU A 136 -3.40 -13.11 4.72
C GLU A 136 -3.26 -13.00 6.22
N PHE A 137 -2.01 -12.95 6.69
CA PHE A 137 -1.71 -12.89 8.11
C PHE A 137 -0.95 -11.60 8.40
N VAL A 138 -1.46 -10.83 9.36
CA VAL A 138 -0.85 -9.62 9.88
C VAL A 138 -0.52 -9.86 11.33
N GLN A 139 0.70 -9.55 11.75
CA GLN A 139 1.08 -9.52 13.16
C GLN A 139 1.79 -8.22 13.45
N SER A 140 1.34 -7.51 14.47
CA SER A 140 1.94 -6.26 14.91
C SER A 140 2.07 -6.24 16.42
N ASN A 141 3.21 -5.74 16.89
CA ASN A 141 3.56 -5.55 18.29
C ASN A 141 3.64 -4.04 18.65
N CYS A 142 2.95 -3.23 17.86
CA CYS A 142 2.85 -1.77 17.96
C CYS A 142 1.70 -1.31 17.06
N THR A 143 1.47 0.00 16.96
CA THR A 143 0.38 0.53 16.13
C THR A 143 0.61 0.31 14.62
N ALA A 144 -0.20 -0.55 14.01
CA ALA A 144 -0.27 -0.76 12.55
C ALA A 144 -1.66 -0.41 12.00
N THR A 145 -1.74 -0.08 10.72
CA THR A 145 -3.02 0.15 10.03
C THR A 145 -3.15 -0.78 8.84
N VAL A 146 -4.34 -1.37 8.65
CA VAL A 146 -4.62 -2.32 7.56
C VAL A 146 -5.96 -1.97 6.92
N GLU A 147 -5.97 -1.72 5.62
CA GLU A 147 -7.19 -1.53 4.82
C GLU A 147 -7.53 -2.85 4.12
N VAL A 148 -8.73 -3.39 4.39
CA VAL A 148 -9.14 -4.72 3.89
C VAL A 148 -10.37 -4.61 3.00
N HIS A 149 -10.20 -4.86 1.71
CA HIS A 149 -11.29 -4.87 0.74
C HIS A 149 -12.02 -6.21 0.71
N ARG A 150 -13.35 -6.16 0.61
CA ARG A 150 -14.23 -7.35 0.60
C ARG A 150 -13.75 -8.48 -0.30
N GLN A 151 -13.39 -8.16 -1.55
CA GLN A 151 -13.04 -9.17 -2.56
C GLN A 151 -11.54 -9.43 -2.65
N ASN A 152 -10.73 -8.41 -2.37
CA ASN A 152 -9.29 -8.48 -2.63
C ASN A 152 -8.50 -8.85 -1.36
N GLY A 153 -9.08 -8.73 -0.17
CA GLY A 153 -8.33 -8.85 1.09
C GLY A 153 -7.52 -7.57 1.35
N VAL A 154 -6.31 -7.67 1.89
CA VAL A 154 -5.49 -6.49 2.22
C VAL A 154 -5.12 -5.71 0.95
N GLU A 155 -5.38 -4.39 0.93
CA GLU A 155 -5.03 -3.48 -0.17
C GLU A 155 -3.94 -2.49 0.23
N LYS A 156 -3.90 -2.09 1.49
CA LYS A 156 -2.88 -1.20 2.05
C LYS A 156 -2.60 -1.57 3.48
N MET A 157 -1.34 -1.50 3.87
CA MET A 157 -0.92 -1.72 5.24
C MET A 157 0.20 -0.76 5.60
N SER A 158 0.09 -0.07 6.74
CA SER A 158 1.22 0.61 7.38
C SER A 158 1.69 -0.20 8.57
N MET A 159 2.93 -0.68 8.49
CA MET A 159 3.59 -1.53 9.46
C MET A 159 4.51 -0.69 10.32
N CYS A 160 4.43 -0.81 11.64
CA CYS A 160 5.46 -0.31 12.54
C CYS A 160 6.63 -1.32 12.64
N PRO A 161 7.79 -0.93 13.21
CA PRO A 161 8.93 -1.82 13.35
C PRO A 161 8.57 -3.15 14.04
N VAL A 162 9.17 -4.26 13.60
CA VAL A 162 8.96 -5.63 14.07
C VAL A 162 7.64 -6.28 13.61
N SER A 163 6.72 -5.52 13.01
CA SER A 163 5.51 -6.06 12.38
C SER A 163 5.83 -6.98 11.19
N MET A 164 4.91 -7.90 10.93
CA MET A 164 4.99 -8.89 9.85
C MET A 164 3.67 -8.95 9.08
N TYR A 165 3.79 -9.13 7.77
CA TYR A 165 2.68 -9.40 6.86
C TYR A 165 3.02 -10.59 5.98
N THR A 166 2.16 -11.60 5.95
CA THR A 166 2.32 -12.82 5.14
C THR A 166 1.15 -12.95 4.18
N TYR A 167 1.49 -13.21 2.92
CA TYR A 167 0.56 -13.55 1.85
C TYR A 167 0.74 -15.04 1.53
N ASP A 168 -0.25 -15.86 1.87
CA ASP A 168 -0.24 -17.32 1.75
C ASP A 168 -1.32 -17.80 0.78
N THR A 169 -0.94 -18.58 -0.21
CA THR A 169 -1.87 -19.11 -1.22
C THR A 169 -1.82 -20.64 -1.26
N LYS A 170 -2.75 -21.24 -1.99
CA LYS A 170 -2.69 -22.70 -2.27
C LYS A 170 -1.43 -23.13 -3.03
N ASP A 171 -0.71 -22.20 -3.67
CA ASP A 171 0.54 -22.47 -4.38
C ASP A 171 1.72 -21.81 -3.64
N PRO A 172 2.57 -22.59 -2.96
CA PRO A 172 3.62 -22.03 -2.13
C PRO A 172 4.70 -21.27 -2.90
N LEU A 173 4.73 -21.36 -4.24
CA LEU A 173 5.58 -20.54 -5.10
C LEU A 173 5.18 -19.07 -5.08
N LYS A 174 3.92 -18.75 -4.75
CA LYS A 174 3.36 -17.40 -4.74
C LYS A 174 3.44 -16.75 -3.37
N ASP A 175 3.74 -17.52 -2.33
CA ASP A 175 3.79 -17.02 -0.96
C ASP A 175 4.97 -16.07 -0.75
N PHE A 176 4.75 -15.06 0.07
CA PHE A 176 5.79 -14.17 0.52
C PHE A 176 5.46 -13.54 1.86
N THR A 177 6.49 -13.07 2.55
CA THR A 177 6.36 -12.36 3.83
C THR A 177 7.15 -11.05 3.77
N PHE A 178 6.53 -9.98 4.23
CA PHE A 178 7.20 -8.71 4.54
C PHE A 178 7.39 -8.59 6.05
N ARG A 179 8.55 -8.10 6.47
CA ARG A 179 8.81 -7.72 7.87
C ARG A 179 9.47 -6.35 7.91
N ALA A 180 8.85 -5.43 8.65
CA ALA A 180 9.45 -4.13 8.97
C ALA A 180 10.41 -4.32 10.15
N TRP A 181 11.63 -3.78 10.10
CA TRP A 181 12.62 -4.02 11.17
C TRP A 181 12.93 -2.79 12.02
N GLN A 182 13.08 -1.61 11.40
CA GLN A 182 13.61 -0.42 12.09
C GLN A 182 12.72 0.81 11.96
N ASP A 183 11.97 0.93 10.87
CA ASP A 183 11.12 2.07 10.59
C ASP A 183 9.71 1.62 10.23
N PHE A 184 8.79 2.58 10.24
CA PHE A 184 7.48 2.39 9.65
C PHE A 184 7.62 2.09 8.16
N HIS A 185 6.90 1.09 7.69
CA HIS A 185 6.93 0.63 6.31
C HIS A 185 5.52 0.46 5.80
N THR A 186 5.20 1.05 4.65
CA THR A 186 3.86 0.90 4.07
C THR A 186 3.91 0.02 2.83
N ILE A 187 2.95 -0.89 2.72
CA ILE A 187 2.79 -1.83 1.61
C ILE A 187 1.47 -1.53 0.92
N PHE A 188 1.51 -1.42 -0.41
CA PHE A 188 0.33 -1.33 -1.27
C PHE A 188 0.19 -2.62 -2.05
N LEU A 189 -1.01 -3.20 -2.12
CA LEU A 189 -1.28 -4.46 -2.80
C LEU A 189 -2.35 -4.28 -3.87
N LYS A 190 -1.99 -4.49 -5.13
CA LYS A 190 -2.89 -4.53 -6.27
C LYS A 190 -2.98 -5.95 -6.82
N LYS A 191 -4.07 -6.64 -6.49
CA LYS A 191 -4.28 -8.06 -6.84
C LYS A 191 -5.05 -8.25 -8.14
N SER A 192 -5.84 -7.26 -8.57
CA SER A 192 -6.65 -7.31 -9.78
C SER A 192 -6.56 -6.01 -10.58
N MET A 193 -6.85 -6.07 -11.88
CA MET A 193 -6.87 -4.87 -12.74
C MET A 193 -8.00 -3.90 -12.39
N SER A 194 -9.07 -4.40 -11.79
CA SER A 194 -10.21 -3.61 -11.32
C SER A 194 -9.99 -2.95 -9.96
N ALA A 195 -8.98 -3.37 -9.20
CA ALA A 195 -8.59 -2.66 -7.99
C ALA A 195 -8.16 -1.25 -8.38
N GLN A 196 -8.93 -0.25 -7.97
CA GLN A 196 -8.56 1.14 -8.16
C GLN A 196 -7.21 1.32 -7.47
N PHE A 197 -6.21 1.72 -8.26
CA PHE A 197 -4.91 1.99 -7.69
C PHE A 197 -5.11 3.12 -6.68
N LEU A 198 -4.70 2.91 -5.42
CA LEU A 198 -4.65 3.99 -4.45
C LEU A 198 -3.84 5.10 -5.11
N ALA A 199 -4.47 6.25 -5.37
CA ALA A 199 -3.87 7.37 -6.10
C ALA A 199 -2.51 7.79 -5.49
N ASP A 200 -2.30 7.41 -4.24
CA ASP A 200 -1.13 7.69 -3.42
C ASP A 200 0.05 6.71 -3.60
N ALA A 201 -0.15 5.49 -4.09
CA ALA A 201 0.89 4.47 -4.18
C ALA A 201 2.12 4.88 -5.04
N PRO A 202 1.98 5.60 -6.19
CA PRO A 202 3.12 6.07 -6.97
C PRO A 202 3.95 7.16 -6.27
N ALA A 203 3.39 7.83 -5.25
CA ALA A 203 4.00 9.00 -4.62
C ALA A 203 4.89 8.64 -3.42
N CYS A 204 4.72 7.46 -2.83
CA CYS A 204 5.49 7.08 -1.64
C CYS A 204 6.92 6.63 -1.98
N LYS A 205 7.91 7.34 -1.40
CA LYS A 205 9.34 7.07 -1.63
C LYS A 205 9.81 5.78 -0.95
N ASP A 206 9.26 5.49 0.23
CA ASP A 206 9.70 4.43 1.14
C ASP A 206 8.64 3.34 1.33
N CYS A 207 7.78 3.13 0.33
CA CYS A 207 6.75 2.09 0.36
C CYS A 207 7.05 0.96 -0.61
N SER A 208 6.62 -0.25 -0.25
CA SER A 208 6.61 -1.38 -1.16
C SER A 208 5.30 -1.43 -1.95
N LEU A 209 5.38 -1.83 -3.22
CA LEU A 209 4.24 -2.05 -4.09
C LEU A 209 4.22 -3.51 -4.54
N VAL A 210 3.16 -4.24 -4.20
CA VAL A 210 2.88 -5.59 -4.67
C VAL A 210 1.81 -5.48 -5.77
N ASP A 211 2.23 -5.49 -7.03
CA ASP A 211 1.34 -5.34 -8.19
C ASP A 211 1.22 -6.69 -8.93
N LEU A 212 0.41 -7.59 -8.36
CA LEU A 212 0.15 -8.92 -8.93
C LEU A 212 -0.64 -8.83 -10.23
N ALA A 213 -1.41 -7.76 -10.45
CA ALA A 213 -2.12 -7.53 -11.70
C ALA A 213 -1.17 -7.25 -12.87
N ASN A 214 0.00 -6.65 -12.58
CA ASN A 214 1.05 -6.37 -13.56
C ASN A 214 2.32 -7.21 -13.34
N HIS A 215 2.19 -8.35 -12.64
CA HIS A 215 3.28 -9.30 -12.42
C HIS A 215 4.58 -8.68 -11.87
N ARG A 216 4.48 -7.81 -10.86
CA ARG A 216 5.63 -7.07 -10.34
C ARG A 216 5.53 -6.82 -8.84
N ILE A 217 6.64 -6.99 -8.12
CA ILE A 217 6.79 -6.54 -6.74
C ILE A 217 7.95 -5.55 -6.65
N GLU A 218 7.69 -4.35 -6.16
CA GLU A 218 8.71 -3.35 -5.83
C GLU A 218 8.86 -3.27 -4.32
N VAL A 219 10.05 -3.61 -3.83
CA VAL A 219 10.41 -3.54 -2.43
C VAL A 219 11.30 -2.32 -2.24
N ARG A 220 10.91 -1.39 -1.36
CA ARG A 220 11.67 -0.16 -1.08
C ARG A 220 11.88 0.00 0.42
N GLY A 221 12.84 0.82 0.83
CA GLY A 221 13.01 1.15 2.25
C GLY A 221 13.72 0.07 3.06
N VAL A 222 13.56 0.11 4.40
CA VAL A 222 14.18 -0.82 5.35
C VAL A 222 13.23 -1.98 5.64
N VAL A 223 13.38 -3.05 4.88
CA VAL A 223 12.41 -4.16 4.89
C VAL A 223 13.09 -5.49 4.59
N ASP A 224 12.50 -6.54 5.14
CA ASP A 224 12.89 -7.93 4.92
C ASP A 224 11.75 -8.64 4.19
N PHE A 225 12.01 -8.95 2.92
CA PHE A 225 11.12 -9.69 2.05
C PHE A 225 11.59 -11.14 1.98
N LYS A 226 10.73 -12.07 2.42
CA LYS A 226 11.02 -13.50 2.52
C LYS A 226 10.13 -14.33 1.61
N LYS A 227 10.61 -15.53 1.25
CA LYS A 227 9.87 -16.53 0.47
C LYS A 227 10.05 -17.94 0.99
N ASN A 228 9.09 -18.79 0.69
CA ASN A 228 9.25 -20.24 0.84
C ASN A 228 10.29 -20.77 -0.17
N GLN A 229 11.21 -21.59 0.32
CA GLN A 229 12.18 -22.31 -0.52
C GLN A 229 11.60 -23.68 -0.85
N LEU A 230 11.41 -23.97 -2.13
CA LEU A 230 10.87 -25.23 -2.60
C LEU A 230 11.95 -26.07 -3.30
N ASP A 231 11.87 -27.39 -3.11
CA ASP A 231 12.69 -28.34 -3.85
C ASP A 231 12.17 -28.52 -5.29
N ARG A 232 12.84 -29.35 -6.10
CA ARG A 232 12.43 -29.62 -7.49
C ARG A 232 11.06 -30.30 -7.61
N MET A 233 10.53 -30.83 -6.52
CA MET A 233 9.23 -31.48 -6.43
C MET A 233 8.16 -30.55 -5.82
N GLY A 234 8.48 -29.27 -5.58
CA GLY A 234 7.56 -28.30 -4.98
C GLY A 234 7.36 -28.49 -3.47
N LYS A 235 8.24 -29.22 -2.78
CA LYS A 235 8.18 -29.38 -1.32
C LYS A 235 9.00 -28.29 -0.62
N ASN A 236 8.48 -27.75 0.48
CA ASN A 236 9.23 -26.84 1.34
C ASN A 236 10.53 -27.49 1.83
N LEU A 237 11.66 -26.88 1.45
CA LEU A 237 13.00 -27.28 1.88
C LEU A 237 13.27 -26.90 3.33
N ASN A 238 12.62 -25.83 3.80
CA ASN A 238 12.78 -25.29 5.15
C ASN A 238 11.43 -25.23 5.85
N SER A 239 11.45 -25.19 7.19
CA SER A 239 10.26 -25.06 8.03
C SER A 239 9.65 -23.65 8.03
N GLY A 240 10.03 -22.78 7.08
CA GLY A 240 9.53 -21.41 7.02
C GLY A 240 10.17 -20.57 5.91
N PRO A 241 9.68 -19.33 5.74
CA PRO A 241 10.15 -18.43 4.70
C PRO A 241 11.57 -17.95 4.99
N VAL A 242 12.43 -17.98 3.97
CA VAL A 242 13.80 -17.51 4.02
C VAL A 242 13.93 -16.10 3.44
N PRO A 243 14.88 -15.28 3.92
CA PRO A 243 15.17 -13.97 3.34
C PRO A 243 15.47 -14.08 1.85
N PHE A 244 14.73 -13.32 1.05
CA PHE A 244 14.93 -13.20 -0.39
C PHE A 244 15.49 -11.82 -0.76
N PHE A 245 15.08 -10.77 -0.05
CA PHE A 245 15.69 -9.45 -0.10
C PHE A 245 15.62 -8.80 1.29
N THR A 246 16.77 -8.41 1.83
CA THR A 246 16.87 -7.72 3.12
C THR A 246 17.76 -6.50 2.95
N THR A 247 17.30 -5.34 3.43
CA THR A 247 18.07 -4.10 3.35
C THR A 247 17.83 -3.25 4.59
N ALA A 248 18.88 -2.57 5.05
CA ALA A 248 18.82 -1.53 6.07
C ALA A 248 18.97 -0.12 5.47
N ASN A 249 19.06 0.00 4.14
CA ASN A 249 19.16 1.29 3.44
C ASN A 249 17.77 1.75 2.98
N LYS A 250 17.31 2.91 3.47
CA LYS A 250 16.04 3.55 3.08
C LYS A 250 15.94 3.82 1.58
N ASN A 251 17.05 4.07 0.90
CA ASN A 251 17.09 4.35 -0.54
C ASN A 251 17.16 3.08 -1.40
N ALA A 252 17.33 1.90 -0.80
CA ALA A 252 17.39 0.66 -1.57
C ALA A 252 16.04 0.34 -2.21
N ARG A 253 16.10 -0.13 -3.45
CA ARG A 253 14.93 -0.57 -4.22
C ARG A 253 15.25 -1.90 -4.88
N ALA A 254 14.36 -2.87 -4.73
CA ALA A 254 14.38 -4.10 -5.49
C ALA A 254 13.08 -4.23 -6.29
N THR A 255 13.20 -4.57 -7.56
CA THR A 255 12.05 -4.92 -8.40
C THR A 255 12.15 -6.40 -8.75
N LEU A 256 11.16 -7.16 -8.30
CA LEU A 256 10.97 -8.56 -8.62
C LEU A 256 9.94 -8.64 -9.74
N LEU A 257 10.28 -9.37 -10.79
CA LEU A 257 9.34 -9.69 -11.86
C LEU A 257 8.68 -11.04 -11.55
N LEU A 258 7.37 -11.10 -11.72
CA LEU A 258 6.59 -12.32 -11.59
C LEU A 258 6.33 -12.92 -12.97
N ASP A 259 6.09 -14.22 -13.04
CA ASP A 259 5.59 -14.85 -14.25
C ASP A 259 4.07 -14.64 -14.36
N ASN A 260 3.47 -15.17 -15.43
CA ASN A 260 2.04 -15.03 -15.70
C ASN A 260 1.16 -15.67 -14.61
N ASP A 261 1.71 -16.61 -13.83
CA ASP A 261 1.02 -17.26 -12.72
C ASP A 261 1.29 -16.55 -11.39
N ASN A 262 1.96 -15.39 -11.40
CA ASN A 262 2.41 -14.66 -10.21
C ASN A 262 3.43 -15.41 -9.35
N ALA A 263 4.08 -16.44 -9.88
CA ALA A 263 5.27 -17.00 -9.25
C ALA A 263 6.45 -16.04 -9.48
N ILE A 264 7.31 -15.87 -8.48
CA ILE A 264 8.47 -14.98 -8.63
C ILE A 264 9.46 -15.59 -9.63
N VAL A 265 9.75 -14.84 -10.70
CA VAL A 265 10.83 -15.18 -11.62
C VAL A 265 12.14 -14.97 -10.87
N ASN A 266 13.14 -15.83 -11.09
CA ASN A 266 14.46 -15.77 -10.46
C ASN A 266 15.28 -14.51 -10.82
N GLU A 267 14.65 -13.43 -11.29
CA GLU A 267 15.28 -12.17 -11.66
C GLU A 267 14.91 -11.06 -10.66
N ILE A 268 15.93 -10.42 -10.10
CA ILE A 268 15.78 -9.24 -9.24
C ILE A 268 16.60 -8.10 -9.85
N LEU A 269 15.94 -6.97 -10.07
CA LEU A 269 16.62 -5.71 -10.41
C LEU A 269 16.82 -4.92 -9.12
N ILE A 270 18.07 -4.73 -8.71
CA ILE A 270 18.40 -3.96 -7.51
C ILE A 270 18.93 -2.59 -7.94
N GLN A 271 18.31 -1.54 -7.42
CA GLN A 271 18.72 -0.15 -7.53
C GLN A 271 19.05 0.35 -6.11
N ALA A 272 20.33 0.60 -5.86
CA ALA A 272 20.81 1.26 -4.64
C ALA A 272 21.49 2.58 -5.03
N ASP A 273 22.23 3.23 -4.14
CA ASP A 273 23.09 4.40 -4.44
C ASP A 273 24.26 4.07 -5.42
N ALA A 274 24.16 2.96 -6.16
CA ALA A 274 25.04 2.42 -7.17
C ALA A 274 24.22 2.09 -8.44
N PRO A 275 24.85 1.98 -9.63
CA PRO A 275 24.12 1.70 -10.87
C PRO A 275 23.23 0.44 -10.77
N PRO A 276 22.03 0.44 -11.41
CA PRO A 276 21.12 -0.70 -11.41
C PRO A 276 21.84 -1.96 -11.87
N TYR A 277 21.75 -3.03 -11.10
CA TYR A 277 22.29 -4.33 -11.50
C TYR A 277 21.23 -5.41 -11.41
N ARG A 278 21.19 -6.27 -12.43
CA ARG A 278 20.34 -7.48 -12.47
C ARG A 278 21.09 -8.61 -11.80
N THR A 279 20.45 -9.30 -10.86
CA THR A 279 20.96 -10.54 -10.31
C THR A 279 19.94 -11.66 -10.53
N TYR A 280 20.44 -12.84 -10.86
CA TYR A 280 19.64 -14.06 -10.89
C TYR A 280 19.88 -14.82 -9.59
N VAL A 281 18.84 -15.42 -9.01
CA VAL A 281 18.92 -16.18 -7.75
C VAL A 281 19.96 -17.33 -7.84
N SER A 282 20.29 -17.78 -9.06
CA SER A 282 21.33 -18.77 -9.37
C SER A 282 22.78 -18.25 -9.40
N ASN A 283 23.05 -16.97 -9.09
CA ASN A 283 24.40 -16.37 -9.23
C ASN A 283 25.30 -16.50 -8.00
N TYR A 284 24.85 -17.15 -6.93
CA TYR A 284 25.70 -17.44 -5.79
C TYR A 284 26.18 -18.88 -5.86
N LEU A 285 27.50 -19.07 -5.85
CA LEU A 285 28.11 -20.38 -5.68
C LEU A 285 28.35 -20.60 -4.19
N THR A 286 27.58 -21.51 -3.60
CA THR A 286 27.81 -21.97 -2.24
C THR A 286 28.56 -23.31 -2.27
N ILE A 287 29.76 -23.35 -1.69
CA ILE A 287 30.50 -24.59 -1.46
C ILE A 287 30.66 -24.75 0.04
N SER A 288 29.95 -25.72 0.58
CA SER A 288 30.10 -26.14 1.97
C SER A 288 30.78 -27.50 2.04
N GLU A 289 31.82 -27.61 2.86
CA GLU A 289 32.41 -28.88 3.27
C GLU A 289 32.07 -29.11 4.74
N SER A 290 31.62 -30.31 5.08
CA SER A 290 31.39 -30.71 6.46
C SER A 290 31.86 -32.13 6.72
N ILE A 291 32.38 -32.38 7.91
CA ILE A 291 32.66 -33.71 8.41
C ILE A 291 31.67 -34.06 9.52
N GLN A 292 31.32 -35.35 9.63
CA GLN A 292 30.60 -35.84 10.80
C GLN A 292 31.58 -36.50 11.76
N THR A 293 31.68 -35.94 12.96
CA THR A 293 32.46 -36.51 14.06
C THR A 293 31.54 -36.63 15.26
N ASN A 294 31.37 -37.84 15.82
CA ASN A 294 30.54 -38.09 17.00
C ASN A 294 29.08 -37.56 16.90
N ASN A 295 28.36 -37.87 15.80
CA ASN A 295 27.01 -37.36 15.52
C ASN A 295 26.88 -35.83 15.41
N LYS A 296 27.99 -35.08 15.43
CA LYS A 296 27.99 -33.65 15.18
C LYS A 296 28.53 -33.39 13.78
N THR A 297 27.78 -32.66 12.99
CA THR A 297 28.25 -32.16 11.68
C THR A 297 29.05 -30.90 11.93
N GLU A 298 30.35 -30.95 11.70
CA GLU A 298 31.23 -29.78 11.77
C GLU A 298 31.49 -29.27 10.37
N ARG A 299 31.11 -28.02 10.10
CA ARG A 299 31.42 -27.35 8.83
C ARG A 299 32.90 -26.97 8.81
N LEU A 300 33.63 -27.50 7.84
CA LEU A 300 35.05 -27.23 7.60
C LEU A 300 35.27 -26.07 6.63
N LEU A 301 34.32 -25.87 5.71
CA LEU A 301 34.38 -24.83 4.68
C LEU A 301 32.96 -24.35 4.39
N ASP A 302 32.76 -23.04 4.28
CA ASP A 302 31.48 -22.45 3.87
C ASP A 302 31.77 -21.21 3.02
N ILE A 303 31.98 -21.42 1.73
CA ILE A 303 32.28 -20.37 0.77
C ILE A 303 30.98 -19.98 0.10
N ASN A 304 30.60 -18.70 0.22
CA ASN A 304 29.51 -18.12 -0.55
C ASN A 304 30.08 -17.04 -1.47
N GLU A 305 30.24 -17.37 -2.75
CA GLU A 305 30.88 -16.49 -3.72
C GLU A 305 29.85 -16.00 -4.76
N LYS A 306 29.76 -14.67 -4.91
CA LYS A 306 28.89 -14.03 -5.90
C LYS A 306 29.55 -14.12 -7.28
N ILE A 307 28.93 -14.82 -8.21
CA ILE A 307 29.39 -14.90 -9.60
C ILE A 307 28.86 -13.68 -10.38
N THR A 308 29.76 -12.83 -10.88
CA THR A 308 29.43 -11.74 -11.81
C THR A 308 29.68 -12.13 -13.26
N LYS A 309 29.10 -11.39 -14.21
CA LYS A 309 29.28 -11.62 -15.65
C LYS A 309 30.76 -11.49 -16.08
N GLU A 310 31.51 -10.56 -15.46
CA GLU A 310 32.95 -10.37 -15.71
C GLU A 310 33.78 -11.54 -15.18
N THR A 311 33.29 -12.21 -14.14
CA THR A 311 33.93 -13.38 -13.49
C THR A 311 33.74 -14.65 -14.31
N ILE A 312 32.63 -14.76 -15.06
CA ILE A 312 32.36 -15.88 -15.99
C ILE A 312 33.20 -15.74 -17.26
N SER A 313 33.49 -14.51 -17.70
CA SER A 313 34.25 -14.26 -18.94
C SER A 313 35.78 -14.41 -18.82
N HIS A 314 36.31 -14.68 -17.62
CA HIS A 314 37.74 -14.88 -17.38
C HIS A 314 37.97 -16.16 -16.58
N SER A 315 39.10 -16.85 -16.80
CA SER A 315 39.44 -17.99 -15.97
C SER A 315 39.79 -17.50 -14.54
N LEU A 316 38.96 -17.83 -13.55
CA LEU A 316 39.17 -17.46 -12.16
C LEU A 316 39.74 -18.64 -11.39
N VAL A 317 40.94 -18.47 -10.81
CA VAL A 317 41.52 -19.44 -9.87
C VAL A 317 41.49 -18.85 -8.47
N LYS A 318 40.70 -19.42 -7.57
CA LYS A 318 40.73 -19.12 -6.14
C LYS A 318 41.17 -20.37 -5.37
N SER A 319 42.32 -20.28 -4.72
CA SER A 319 42.84 -21.33 -3.86
C SER A 319 42.45 -21.06 -2.41
N TYR A 320 41.87 -22.06 -1.76
CA TYR A 320 41.49 -22.04 -0.36
C TYR A 320 42.39 -23.01 0.39
N ARG A 321 43.06 -22.51 1.43
CA ARG A 321 43.90 -23.32 2.29
C ARG A 321 43.28 -23.33 3.68
N THR A 322 42.81 -24.48 4.11
CA THR A 322 42.36 -24.70 5.48
C THR A 322 43.40 -25.54 6.23
N ALA A 323 43.23 -25.73 7.53
CA ALA A 323 44.06 -26.64 8.31
C ALA A 323 43.92 -28.12 7.89
N TYR A 324 42.89 -28.46 7.11
CA TYR A 324 42.50 -29.86 6.80
C TYR A 324 42.47 -30.18 5.29
N SER A 325 42.56 -29.17 4.43
CA SER A 325 42.55 -29.36 2.97
C SER A 325 43.20 -28.20 2.23
N ASN A 326 43.87 -28.54 1.12
CA ASN A 326 44.14 -27.60 0.04
C ASN A 326 43.05 -27.83 -1.01
N ALA A 327 42.19 -26.84 -1.21
CA ALA A 327 41.18 -26.88 -2.26
C ALA A 327 41.40 -25.71 -3.21
N SER A 328 41.15 -25.91 -4.50
CA SER A 328 41.11 -24.83 -5.48
C SER A 328 39.79 -24.86 -6.24
N LEU A 329 39.25 -23.67 -6.45
CA LEU A 329 38.16 -23.41 -7.35
C LEU A 329 38.74 -22.79 -8.62
N LEU A 330 38.49 -23.44 -9.75
CA LEU A 330 38.89 -22.98 -11.06
C LEU A 330 37.64 -22.86 -11.93
N ILE A 331 37.29 -21.64 -12.33
CA ILE A 331 36.36 -21.43 -13.44
C ILE A 331 37.22 -21.34 -14.69
N ASP A 332 37.06 -22.26 -15.63
CA ASP A 332 37.81 -22.25 -16.89
C ASP A 332 36.92 -22.71 -18.04
N ASN A 333 36.80 -21.90 -19.10
CA ASN A 333 35.90 -22.15 -20.24
C ASN A 333 34.44 -22.46 -19.84
N ASN A 334 33.89 -21.70 -18.90
CA ASN A 334 32.57 -21.94 -18.28
C ASN A 334 32.44 -23.29 -17.54
N GLU A 335 33.53 -24.03 -17.30
CA GLU A 335 33.52 -25.20 -16.41
C GLU A 335 33.92 -24.77 -15.00
N LEU A 336 33.12 -25.11 -14.00
CA LEU A 336 33.49 -24.91 -12.60
C LEU A 336 34.18 -26.18 -12.08
N LYS A 337 35.48 -26.09 -11.84
CA LYS A 337 36.32 -27.18 -11.34
C LYS A 337 36.64 -26.94 -9.87
N TYR A 338 36.21 -27.84 -9.01
CA TYR A 338 36.65 -27.93 -7.63
C TYR A 338 37.68 -29.05 -7.51
N GLN A 339 38.92 -28.69 -7.19
CA GLN A 339 40.01 -29.64 -7.02
C GLN A 339 40.45 -29.69 -5.56
N ARG A 340 40.56 -30.90 -5.02
CA ARG A 340 41.16 -31.20 -3.72
C ARG A 340 42.06 -32.41 -3.92
N GLU A 341 43.08 -32.59 -3.07
CA GLU A 341 43.88 -33.82 -3.08
C GLU A 341 42.96 -35.06 -3.09
N GLY A 342 42.99 -35.83 -4.18
CA GLY A 342 42.18 -37.03 -4.39
C GLY A 342 40.74 -36.82 -4.89
N THR A 343 40.23 -35.60 -5.05
CA THR A 343 38.87 -35.33 -5.53
C THR A 343 38.83 -34.19 -6.55
N ASN A 344 38.31 -34.46 -7.75
CA ASN A 344 38.06 -33.46 -8.78
C ASN A 344 36.57 -33.46 -9.14
N VAL A 345 35.85 -32.40 -8.78
CA VAL A 345 34.44 -32.20 -9.14
C VAL A 345 34.37 -31.14 -10.24
N VAL A 346 33.72 -31.47 -11.36
CA VAL A 346 33.50 -30.53 -12.45
C VAL A 346 32.00 -30.31 -12.61
N VAL A 347 31.53 -29.09 -12.35
CA VAL A 347 30.15 -28.66 -12.56
C VAL A 347 30.09 -27.94 -13.91
N LEU A 348 29.23 -28.45 -14.78
CA LEU A 348 29.04 -27.94 -16.13
C LEU A 348 27.72 -27.17 -16.22
N PRO A 349 27.70 -25.96 -16.82
CA PRO A 349 26.48 -25.19 -17.01
C PRO A 349 25.56 -25.88 -18.01
N ASP A 350 24.28 -25.55 -17.95
CA ASP A 350 23.29 -26.17 -18.83
C ASP A 350 23.60 -25.87 -20.30
N GLY A 351 23.51 -26.89 -21.16
CA GLY A 351 23.90 -26.80 -22.58
C GLY A 351 25.41 -26.91 -22.87
N HIS A 352 26.27 -27.15 -21.87
CA HIS A 352 27.71 -27.38 -22.11
C HIS A 352 27.95 -28.58 -23.05
N ALA A 353 28.88 -28.43 -24.01
CA ALA A 353 29.12 -29.45 -25.05
C ALA A 353 29.50 -30.83 -24.48
N THR A 354 30.18 -30.85 -23.33
CA THR A 354 30.52 -32.08 -22.61
C THR A 354 29.28 -32.76 -22.01
N ILE A 355 28.28 -32.02 -21.53
CA ILE A 355 26.99 -32.60 -21.08
C ILE A 355 26.35 -33.30 -22.26
N LYS A 356 26.23 -32.63 -23.41
CA LYS A 356 25.68 -33.25 -24.62
C LYS A 356 26.45 -34.51 -25.01
N THR A 357 27.78 -34.50 -24.96
CA THR A 357 28.62 -35.66 -25.27
C THR A 357 28.43 -36.81 -24.28
N ILE A 358 28.26 -36.53 -22.98
CA ILE A 358 27.98 -37.52 -21.95
C ILE A 358 26.56 -38.06 -22.09
N THR A 359 25.56 -37.19 -22.29
CA THR A 359 24.16 -37.56 -22.53
C THR A 359 24.03 -38.40 -23.79
N ASP A 360 24.74 -38.05 -24.87
CA ASP A 360 24.78 -38.81 -26.12
C ASP A 360 25.46 -40.16 -25.91
N LYS A 361 26.58 -40.24 -25.17
CA LYS A 361 27.24 -41.53 -24.81
C LYS A 361 26.41 -42.41 -23.88
N VAL A 362 25.62 -41.81 -22.97
CA VAL A 362 24.71 -42.54 -22.07
C VAL A 362 23.46 -43.01 -22.83
N LYS A 363 22.96 -42.22 -23.79
CA LYS A 363 21.93 -42.65 -24.74
C LYS A 363 22.44 -43.76 -25.65
N ASP A 364 23.70 -43.71 -26.10
CA ASP A 364 24.35 -44.75 -26.92
C ASP A 364 24.50 -46.07 -26.16
N LYS A 365 24.77 -46.04 -24.84
CA LYS A 365 24.81 -47.26 -24.02
C LYS A 365 23.43 -47.88 -23.75
N ARG A 366 22.33 -47.12 -23.86
CA ARG A 366 20.96 -47.67 -23.87
C ARG A 366 20.52 -48.14 -25.25
N ALA A 367 21.25 -47.80 -26.32
CA ALA A 367 20.97 -48.24 -27.68
C ALA A 367 21.55 -49.63 -28.04
N PHE A 368 22.30 -50.28 -27.13
CA PHE A 368 22.86 -51.62 -27.37
C PHE A 368 21.91 -52.79 -27.08
N LEU A 369 20.64 -52.52 -26.75
CA LEU A 369 19.67 -53.58 -26.43
C LEU A 369 18.41 -53.60 -27.30
N LEU A 370 18.32 -52.76 -28.35
CA LEU A 370 17.25 -52.82 -29.34
C LEU A 370 17.78 -52.51 -30.75
N LEU A 371 18.31 -53.54 -31.42
CA LEU A 371 18.27 -53.70 -32.88
C LEU A 371 16.80 -53.64 -33.38
N PRO A 372 16.50 -53.58 -34.70
CA PRO A 372 16.73 -52.50 -35.66
C PRO A 372 15.48 -52.31 -36.55
N LEU A 373 14.81 -51.17 -36.58
CA LEU A 373 13.80 -50.97 -37.64
C LEU A 373 13.56 -49.50 -37.90
N LEU A 374 13.40 -49.20 -39.19
CA LEU A 374 13.12 -47.89 -39.80
C LEU A 374 14.35 -47.04 -40.11
N GLY A 375 15.08 -47.52 -41.12
CA GLY A 375 15.59 -46.61 -42.13
C GLY A 375 14.45 -46.02 -42.99
N LEU A 376 14.76 -44.89 -43.61
CA LEU A 376 14.03 -44.13 -44.64
C LEU A 376 13.09 -43.03 -44.13
N LEU A 377 13.66 -41.85 -43.88
CA LEU A 377 13.39 -40.60 -44.63
C LEU A 377 14.08 -39.42 -43.94
N ALA A 378 15.26 -39.01 -44.42
CA ALA A 378 15.81 -37.68 -44.11
C ALA A 378 16.70 -37.21 -45.26
N ILE A 379 16.15 -36.29 -46.06
CA ILE A 379 16.86 -35.52 -47.09
C ILE A 379 17.83 -34.56 -46.36
N PRO A 380 19.12 -34.48 -46.73
CA PRO A 380 20.06 -33.59 -46.08
C PRO A 380 19.89 -32.16 -46.60
N LEU A 381 19.36 -31.26 -45.77
CA LEU A 381 19.47 -29.82 -46.01
C LEU A 381 20.73 -29.27 -45.35
N ARG A 382 21.55 -28.61 -46.18
CA ARG A 382 22.91 -28.14 -45.95
C ARG A 382 22.94 -27.02 -44.89
N LYS A 383 23.44 -27.33 -43.69
CA LYS A 383 23.35 -26.55 -42.42
C LYS A 383 24.15 -25.24 -42.33
N ARG A 384 24.25 -24.40 -43.37
CA ARG A 384 24.93 -23.08 -43.23
C ARG A 384 24.16 -21.86 -43.73
N GLY A 385 22.92 -22.00 -44.19
CA GLY A 385 22.10 -20.88 -44.70
C GLY A 385 20.79 -20.59 -43.95
N GLN A 386 20.41 -21.37 -42.93
CA GLN A 386 19.10 -21.20 -42.27
C GLN A 386 19.05 -20.02 -41.30
N LEU A 387 20.14 -19.72 -40.60
CA LEU A 387 20.14 -18.66 -39.58
C LEU A 387 19.94 -17.26 -40.21
N SER A 388 20.54 -17.03 -41.39
CA SER A 388 20.37 -15.76 -42.12
C SER A 388 18.94 -15.55 -42.61
N MET A 389 18.23 -16.63 -42.98
CA MET A 389 16.84 -16.55 -43.43
C MET A 389 15.89 -16.14 -42.29
N PHE A 390 16.11 -16.63 -41.07
CA PHE A 390 15.29 -16.25 -39.91
C PHE A 390 15.53 -14.80 -39.47
N ILE A 391 16.77 -14.31 -39.56
CA ILE A 391 17.08 -12.89 -39.27
C ILE A 391 16.40 -11.96 -40.29
N LEU A 392 16.46 -12.31 -41.59
CA LEU A 392 15.81 -11.54 -42.64
C LEU A 392 14.28 -11.53 -42.50
N LEU A 393 13.68 -12.66 -42.11
CA LEU A 393 12.25 -12.76 -41.85
C LEU A 393 11.82 -11.91 -40.63
N GLY A 394 12.62 -11.91 -39.55
CA GLY A 394 12.33 -11.14 -38.34
C GLY A 394 12.36 -9.63 -38.59
N VAL A 395 13.37 -9.14 -39.31
CA VAL A 395 13.45 -7.71 -39.70
C VAL A 395 12.28 -7.32 -40.59
N PHE A 396 11.89 -8.18 -41.53
CA PHE A 396 10.75 -7.94 -42.40
C PHE A 396 9.42 -7.83 -41.62
N MET A 397 9.23 -8.70 -40.61
CA MET A 397 8.03 -8.64 -39.76
C MET A 397 7.99 -7.35 -38.92
N LEU A 398 9.14 -6.92 -38.39
CA LEU A 398 9.26 -5.68 -37.60
C LEU A 398 8.89 -4.44 -38.42
N ILE A 399 9.31 -4.39 -39.69
CA ILE A 399 8.97 -3.30 -40.60
C ILE A 399 7.46 -3.26 -40.87
N ILE A 400 6.82 -4.41 -41.11
CA ILE A 400 5.38 -4.48 -41.34
C ILE A 400 4.59 -4.00 -40.12
N VAL A 401 4.96 -4.45 -38.91
CA VAL A 401 4.31 -4.03 -37.67
C VAL A 401 4.50 -2.53 -37.43
N GLY A 402 5.71 -2.01 -37.65
CA GLY A 402 5.98 -0.57 -37.52
C GLY A 402 5.16 0.29 -38.48
N ILE A 403 5.03 -0.14 -39.75
CA ILE A 403 4.19 0.55 -40.74
C ILE A 403 2.71 0.50 -40.32
N MET A 404 2.24 -0.64 -39.81
CA MET A 404 0.85 -0.79 -39.36
C MET A 404 0.51 0.17 -38.21
N PHE A 405 1.39 0.29 -37.20
CA PHE A 405 1.21 1.25 -36.11
C PHE A 405 1.27 2.71 -36.60
N TYR A 406 2.15 3.01 -37.55
CA TYR A 406 2.27 4.35 -38.14
C TYR A 406 1.00 4.77 -38.89
N VAL A 407 0.41 3.86 -39.69
CA VAL A 407 -0.81 4.15 -40.46
C VAL A 407 -2.04 4.28 -39.55
N VAL A 408 -2.18 3.43 -38.53
CA VAL A 408 -3.29 3.53 -37.56
C VAL A 408 -3.20 4.79 -36.69
N GLY A 409 -1.98 5.21 -36.34
CA GLY A 409 -1.74 6.43 -35.57
C GLY A 409 -2.10 7.72 -36.32
N ILE A 410 -1.86 7.76 -37.64
CA ILE A 410 -2.15 8.95 -38.46
C ILE A 410 -3.62 9.02 -38.87
N ALA A 411 -4.29 7.88 -39.05
CA ALA A 411 -5.72 7.84 -39.39
C ALA A 411 -6.64 8.28 -38.22
N SER A 412 -6.10 8.41 -37.00
CA SER A 412 -6.85 8.80 -35.79
C SER A 412 -6.65 10.26 -35.38
N LEU A 413 -5.98 11.09 -36.20
CA LEU A 413 -5.96 12.54 -36.01
C LEU A 413 -7.10 13.15 -36.82
N PRO A 414 -8.26 13.44 -36.22
CA PRO A 414 -9.32 14.15 -36.92
C PRO A 414 -8.79 15.52 -37.32
N ASN A 415 -8.48 15.71 -38.61
CA ASN A 415 -8.24 17.03 -39.21
C ASN A 415 -9.54 17.85 -39.32
N GLY A 416 -10.51 17.62 -38.43
CA GLY A 416 -11.63 18.52 -38.24
C GLY A 416 -11.08 19.77 -37.57
N LYS A 417 -11.20 20.92 -38.25
CA LYS A 417 -11.17 22.22 -37.55
C LYS A 417 -12.08 22.06 -36.34
N ILE A 418 -11.53 22.14 -35.13
CA ILE A 418 -12.28 21.99 -33.89
C ILE A 418 -13.29 23.14 -33.86
N GLN A 419 -14.49 22.89 -34.38
CA GLN A 419 -15.65 23.67 -33.99
C GLN A 419 -15.83 23.32 -32.52
N VAL A 420 -15.33 24.19 -31.65
CA VAL A 420 -15.69 24.18 -30.23
C VAL A 420 -17.21 24.24 -30.22
N THR A 421 -17.84 23.11 -29.93
CA THR A 421 -19.29 23.05 -29.86
C THR A 421 -19.74 23.96 -28.73
N GLU A 422 -20.86 24.65 -28.89
CA GLU A 422 -21.34 25.60 -27.89
C GLU A 422 -21.62 24.91 -26.55
N ARG A 423 -22.00 23.63 -26.59
CA ARG A 423 -22.07 22.74 -25.42
C ARG A 423 -20.76 22.71 -24.63
N GLN A 424 -19.62 22.59 -25.32
CA GLN A 424 -18.30 22.59 -24.67
C GLN A 424 -18.02 23.95 -24.01
N HIS A 425 -18.39 25.05 -24.65
CA HIS A 425 -18.18 26.39 -24.08
C HIS A 425 -18.94 26.58 -22.75
N VAL A 426 -20.18 26.08 -22.64
CA VAL A 426 -20.93 26.07 -21.37
C VAL A 426 -20.23 25.23 -20.31
N GLN A 427 -19.77 24.02 -20.68
CA GLN A 427 -19.05 23.14 -19.76
C GLN A 427 -17.76 23.77 -19.26
N ASP A 428 -16.98 24.37 -20.16
CA ASP A 428 -15.72 25.04 -19.86
C ASP A 428 -15.96 26.26 -18.95
N TYR A 429 -17.02 27.04 -19.20
CA TYR A 429 -17.39 28.18 -18.36
C TYR A 429 -17.66 27.77 -16.90
N VAL A 430 -18.50 26.75 -16.69
CA VAL A 430 -18.81 26.26 -15.34
C VAL A 430 -17.58 25.63 -14.68
N THR A 431 -16.79 24.87 -15.43
CA THR A 431 -15.56 24.22 -14.94
C THR A 431 -14.52 25.27 -14.53
N GLN A 432 -14.36 26.35 -15.30
CA GLN A 432 -13.50 27.48 -14.95
C GLN A 432 -13.98 28.21 -13.70
N CYS A 433 -15.29 28.41 -13.56
CA CYS A 433 -15.85 28.99 -12.35
C CYS A 433 -15.60 28.13 -11.10
N LEU A 434 -15.75 26.81 -11.22
CA LEU A 434 -15.39 25.87 -10.15
C LEU A 434 -13.89 25.96 -9.82
N ALA A 435 -13.02 26.09 -10.82
CA ALA A 435 -11.58 26.22 -10.62
C ALA A 435 -11.19 27.48 -9.86
N ILE A 436 -11.78 28.63 -10.24
CA ILE A 436 -11.54 29.90 -9.57
C ILE A 436 -12.10 29.87 -8.14
N ALA A 437 -13.33 29.37 -7.96
CA ALA A 437 -13.97 29.28 -6.65
C ALA A 437 -13.20 28.35 -5.70
N GLY A 438 -12.82 27.16 -6.17
CA GLY A 438 -12.08 26.17 -5.39
C GLY A 438 -10.68 26.67 -5.01
N LYS A 439 -9.96 27.32 -5.94
CA LYS A 439 -8.66 27.93 -5.64
C LYS A 439 -8.79 28.99 -4.54
N ASN A 440 -9.74 29.91 -4.68
CA ASN A 440 -9.96 30.97 -3.69
C ASN A 440 -10.32 30.38 -2.31
N ALA A 441 -11.13 29.33 -2.25
CA ALA A 441 -11.48 28.68 -1.00
C ALA A 441 -10.25 28.05 -0.31
N VAL A 442 -9.40 27.38 -1.08
CA VAL A 442 -8.14 26.80 -0.59
C VAL A 442 -7.17 27.88 -0.13
N ASP A 443 -7.03 28.98 -0.87
CA ASP A 443 -6.15 30.09 -0.48
C ASP A 443 -6.60 30.73 0.84
N VAL A 444 -7.92 30.95 1.01
CA VAL A 444 -8.49 31.46 2.27
C VAL A 444 -8.23 30.48 3.42
N PHE A 445 -8.50 29.19 3.20
CA PHE A 445 -8.24 28.13 4.18
C PHE A 445 -6.77 28.09 4.61
N GLY A 446 -5.84 28.22 3.66
CA GLY A 446 -4.41 28.24 3.92
C GLY A 446 -3.98 29.46 4.73
N VAL A 447 -4.40 30.67 4.34
CA VAL A 447 -4.01 31.92 5.03
C VAL A 447 -4.61 32.04 6.43
N GLN A 448 -5.77 31.45 6.65
CA GLN A 448 -6.44 31.47 7.95
C GLN A 448 -6.08 30.28 8.86
N GLY A 449 -5.18 29.41 8.42
CA GLY A 449 -4.66 28.30 9.22
C GLY A 449 -5.59 27.15 9.40
N GLY A 450 -6.24 26.74 8.32
CA GLY A 450 -7.14 25.61 8.31
C GLY A 450 -8.56 25.93 8.73
N TYR A 451 -8.92 27.21 8.77
CA TYR A 451 -10.26 27.72 9.06
C TYR A 451 -10.74 28.60 7.91
N ILE A 452 -12.04 28.61 7.63
CA ILE A 452 -12.67 29.58 6.71
C ILE A 452 -13.35 30.72 7.48
N ALA A 453 -13.89 30.38 8.66
CA ALA A 453 -14.50 31.32 9.58
C ALA A 453 -13.70 31.32 10.88
N LEU A 454 -12.90 32.37 11.08
CA LEU A 454 -12.08 32.52 12.28
C LEU A 454 -12.95 32.79 13.50
N GLN A 455 -12.73 32.00 14.55
CA GLN A 455 -13.27 32.28 15.88
C GLN A 455 -12.34 33.22 16.64
N THR A 456 -12.86 33.90 17.67
CA THR A 456 -12.04 34.69 18.59
C THR A 456 -11.57 33.82 19.75
N PRO A 457 -10.27 33.82 20.12
CA PRO A 457 -9.21 34.67 19.58
C PRO A 457 -8.56 34.13 18.29
N HIS A 458 -8.06 35.03 17.46
CA HIS A 458 -7.21 34.71 16.30
C HIS A 458 -6.09 35.75 16.20
N PHE A 459 -5.01 35.41 15.51
CA PHE A 459 -3.94 36.35 15.20
C PHE A 459 -4.41 37.33 14.11
N PRO A 460 -4.23 38.66 14.23
CA PRO A 460 -4.94 39.63 13.39
C PRO A 460 -4.29 39.97 12.03
N ALA A 461 -3.00 39.71 11.78
CA ALA A 461 -2.30 40.25 10.60
C ALA A 461 -1.18 39.35 10.02
N PRO A 462 -1.48 38.34 9.19
CA PRO A 462 -2.80 38.06 8.62
C PRO A 462 -3.77 37.44 9.64
N PRO A 463 -5.10 37.56 9.43
CA PRO A 463 -6.10 36.83 10.20
C PRO A 463 -5.82 35.33 10.13
N THR A 464 -5.35 34.73 11.23
CA THR A 464 -4.94 33.31 11.27
C THR A 464 -5.35 32.68 12.59
N ALA A 465 -5.89 31.46 12.55
CA ALA A 465 -6.31 30.74 13.75
C ALA A 465 -5.13 30.38 14.66
N TYR A 466 -5.39 30.38 15.97
CA TYR A 466 -4.48 29.79 16.95
C TYR A 466 -4.69 28.27 16.97
N LEU A 467 -3.80 27.52 16.31
CA LEU A 467 -3.87 26.06 16.30
C LEU A 467 -3.35 25.46 17.60
N TYR A 468 -2.37 26.11 18.24
CA TYR A 468 -2.00 25.85 19.63
C TYR A 468 -2.37 27.05 20.48
N GLU A 469 -3.21 26.86 21.50
CA GLU A 469 -3.60 27.94 22.41
C GLU A 469 -3.53 27.47 23.86
N ARG A 470 -2.57 28.00 24.62
CA ARG A 470 -2.45 27.77 26.08
C ARG A 470 -2.54 26.28 26.46
N GLY A 471 -1.79 25.43 25.76
CA GLY A 471 -1.74 23.98 26.01
C GLY A 471 -2.81 23.15 25.29
N LYS A 472 -3.70 23.78 24.50
CA LYS A 472 -4.75 23.06 23.75
C LYS A 472 -4.40 22.92 22.28
N ASN A 473 -4.72 21.75 21.72
CA ASN A 473 -4.75 21.52 20.28
C ASN A 473 -6.11 21.96 19.72
N ASN A 474 -6.11 23.00 18.90
CA ASN A 474 -7.28 23.55 18.22
C ASN A 474 -7.28 23.22 16.71
N VAL A 475 -6.56 22.19 16.28
CA VAL A 475 -6.60 21.75 14.88
C VAL A 475 -7.95 21.08 14.60
N LEU A 476 -8.65 21.50 13.53
CA LEU A 476 -9.94 20.93 13.13
C LEU A 476 -9.78 19.52 12.56
N PRO A 477 -10.68 18.56 12.82
CA PRO A 477 -10.71 17.29 12.10
C PRO A 477 -10.75 17.48 10.57
N ILE A 478 -10.15 16.55 9.83
CA ILE A 478 -9.96 16.68 8.37
C ILE A 478 -11.30 16.75 7.60
N GLU A 479 -12.32 16.06 8.09
CA GLU A 479 -13.66 16.06 7.52
C GLU A 479 -14.32 17.44 7.69
N VAL A 480 -14.07 18.11 8.82
CA VAL A 480 -14.55 19.47 9.07
C VAL A 480 -13.85 20.47 8.15
N ALA A 481 -12.54 20.31 7.95
CA ALA A 481 -11.78 21.10 6.99
C ALA A 481 -12.30 20.95 5.54
N GLN A 482 -12.53 19.71 5.08
CA GLN A 482 -13.08 19.43 3.76
C GLN A 482 -14.45 20.09 3.55
N ASN A 483 -15.34 19.97 4.53
CA ASN A 483 -16.66 20.57 4.49
C ASN A 483 -16.62 22.11 4.49
N ALA A 484 -15.69 22.72 5.24
CA ALA A 484 -15.51 24.17 5.24
C ALA A 484 -15.05 24.69 3.87
N ILE A 485 -14.07 24.02 3.25
CA ILE A 485 -13.58 24.39 1.90
C ILE A 485 -14.70 24.20 0.86
N ALA A 486 -15.44 23.09 0.94
CA ALA A 486 -16.58 22.80 0.06
C ALA A 486 -17.67 23.89 0.15
N SER A 487 -18.06 24.27 1.37
CA SER A 487 -19.05 25.33 1.60
C SER A 487 -18.58 26.68 1.06
N GLU A 488 -17.32 27.06 1.29
CA GLU A 488 -16.75 28.30 0.77
C GLU A 488 -16.70 28.31 -0.76
N THR A 489 -16.39 27.16 -1.35
CA THR A 489 -16.35 26.98 -2.81
C THR A 489 -17.74 27.17 -3.40
N ALA A 490 -18.77 26.54 -2.83
CA ALA A 490 -20.16 26.70 -3.26
C ALA A 490 -20.65 28.16 -3.15
N SER A 491 -20.28 28.85 -2.06
CA SER A 491 -20.59 30.27 -1.87
C SER A 491 -19.98 31.14 -2.98
N ARG A 492 -18.69 30.98 -3.26
CA ARG A 492 -17.98 31.75 -4.31
C ARG A 492 -18.43 31.39 -5.72
N LEU A 493 -18.82 30.14 -5.92
CA LEU A 493 -19.30 29.68 -7.22
C LEU A 493 -20.57 30.43 -7.64
N SER A 494 -21.50 30.67 -6.70
CA SER A 494 -22.72 31.44 -6.98
C SER A 494 -22.41 32.84 -7.56
N ILE A 495 -21.35 33.48 -7.05
CA ILE A 495 -20.86 34.78 -7.52
C ILE A 495 -20.20 34.66 -8.90
N CYS A 496 -19.43 33.59 -9.15
CA CYS A 496 -18.74 33.41 -10.43
C CYS A 496 -19.71 33.12 -11.58
N ILE A 497 -20.69 32.24 -11.33
CA ILE A 497 -21.67 31.84 -12.34
C ILE A 497 -22.64 33.00 -12.63
N ASP A 498 -22.97 33.83 -11.63
CA ASP A 498 -23.81 35.04 -11.76
C ASP A 498 -25.05 34.81 -12.62
N ASP A 499 -25.84 33.79 -12.27
CA ASP A 499 -27.04 33.35 -13.00
C ASP A 499 -26.80 33.15 -14.52
N PHE A 500 -25.60 32.70 -14.89
CA PHE A 500 -25.15 32.47 -16.26
C PHE A 500 -25.18 33.70 -17.17
N LYS A 501 -25.15 34.93 -16.62
CA LYS A 501 -25.15 36.17 -17.42
C LYS A 501 -23.98 36.26 -18.41
N GLY A 502 -22.89 35.54 -18.17
CA GLY A 502 -21.74 35.43 -19.08
C GLY A 502 -22.02 34.66 -20.38
N LEU A 503 -23.10 33.88 -20.43
CA LEU A 503 -23.48 33.07 -21.60
C LEU A 503 -24.54 33.80 -22.44
N SER A 504 -24.11 34.63 -23.39
CA SER A 504 -25.03 35.31 -24.31
C SER A 504 -25.65 34.35 -25.32
N GLY A 505 -26.97 34.44 -25.54
CA GLY A 505 -27.65 33.73 -26.63
C GLY A 505 -28.17 32.33 -26.27
N VAL A 506 -28.12 31.95 -24.99
CA VAL A 506 -28.70 30.70 -24.49
C VAL A 506 -29.65 30.97 -23.33
N ASN A 507 -30.61 30.08 -23.11
CA ASN A 507 -31.49 30.10 -21.93
C ASN A 507 -31.12 28.94 -21.00
N VAL A 508 -30.82 29.23 -19.73
CA VAL A 508 -30.37 28.24 -18.75
C VAL A 508 -31.48 28.01 -17.71
N GLU A 509 -31.93 26.77 -17.59
CA GLU A 509 -32.93 26.31 -16.62
C GLU A 509 -32.22 25.50 -15.52
N VAL A 510 -32.00 26.12 -14.35
CA VAL A 510 -31.32 25.47 -13.21
C VAL A 510 -32.31 24.59 -12.44
N THR A 511 -31.96 23.32 -12.23
CA THR A 511 -32.83 22.36 -11.52
C THR A 511 -32.57 22.33 -10.02
N ARG A 512 -31.30 22.48 -9.60
CA ARG A 512 -30.89 22.44 -8.19
C ARG A 512 -29.70 23.37 -7.94
N ALA A 513 -29.57 23.89 -6.72
CA ALA A 513 -28.37 24.56 -6.25
C ALA A 513 -27.13 23.64 -6.31
N PRO A 514 -25.92 24.19 -6.52
CA PRO A 514 -24.70 23.39 -6.61
C PRO A 514 -24.37 22.72 -5.26
N ASP A 515 -24.11 21.42 -5.30
CA ASP A 515 -23.56 20.64 -4.18
C ASP A 515 -22.10 20.33 -4.47
N VAL A 516 -21.19 20.82 -3.64
CA VAL A 516 -19.74 20.69 -3.82
C VAL A 516 -19.17 19.78 -2.75
N LYS A 517 -18.32 18.84 -3.17
CA LYS A 517 -17.51 17.99 -2.30
C LYS A 517 -16.04 18.25 -2.54
N THR A 518 -15.27 18.29 -1.46
CA THR A 518 -13.82 18.52 -1.49
C THR A 518 -13.10 17.30 -0.96
N PHE A 519 -12.11 16.83 -1.71
CA PHE A 519 -11.23 15.73 -1.34
C PHE A 519 -9.80 16.27 -1.29
N LEU A 520 -9.14 16.09 -0.14
CA LEU A 520 -7.77 16.55 0.07
C LEU A 520 -6.84 15.35 -0.08
N ALA A 521 -5.95 15.37 -1.07
CA ALA A 521 -4.88 14.40 -1.23
C ALA A 521 -3.53 15.02 -0.86
N LEU A 522 -2.48 14.21 -0.77
CA LEU A 522 -1.16 14.69 -0.35
C LEU A 522 -0.54 15.71 -1.32
N ARG A 523 -0.92 15.68 -2.61
CA ARG A 523 -0.33 16.55 -3.64
C ARG A 523 -1.31 17.56 -4.22
N ASP A 524 -2.58 17.20 -4.28
CA ASP A 524 -3.60 17.98 -4.92
C ASP A 524 -4.89 18.00 -4.10
N THR A 525 -5.80 18.87 -4.52
CA THR A 525 -7.13 19.04 -3.95
C THR A 525 -8.15 18.90 -5.07
N THR A 526 -9.04 17.93 -4.92
CA THR A 526 -10.07 17.62 -5.92
C THR A 526 -11.42 18.14 -5.47
N PHE A 527 -12.12 18.80 -6.38
CA PHE A 527 -13.49 19.25 -6.18
C PHE A 527 -14.41 18.48 -7.13
N GLN A 528 -15.48 17.92 -6.56
CA GLN A 528 -16.57 17.32 -7.32
C GLN A 528 -17.83 18.14 -7.06
N MET A 529 -18.55 18.47 -8.11
CA MET A 529 -19.75 19.28 -8.03
C MET A 529 -20.90 18.61 -8.77
N SER A 530 -22.03 18.46 -8.09
CA SER A 530 -23.32 18.15 -8.71
C SER A 530 -24.08 19.46 -8.89
N TYR A 531 -24.29 19.86 -10.14
CA TYR A 531 -25.03 21.07 -10.48
C TYR A 531 -25.91 20.84 -11.72
N PRO A 532 -27.09 20.21 -11.54
CA PRO A 532 -27.97 19.86 -12.66
C PRO A 532 -28.67 21.08 -13.25
N PHE A 533 -28.42 21.36 -14.54
CA PHE A 533 -29.10 22.39 -15.32
C PHE A 533 -29.22 22.02 -16.80
N SER A 534 -30.21 22.62 -17.46
CA SER A 534 -30.44 22.47 -18.90
C SER A 534 -30.17 23.78 -19.61
N VAL A 535 -29.54 23.73 -20.78
CA VAL A 535 -29.32 24.89 -21.66
C VAL A 535 -30.08 24.69 -22.95
N ARG A 536 -30.80 25.73 -23.40
CA ARG A 536 -31.52 25.75 -24.67
C ARG A 536 -31.01 26.85 -25.59
N ARG A 537 -30.84 26.50 -26.86
CA ARG A 537 -30.56 27.45 -27.95
C ARG A 537 -31.28 27.03 -29.22
N GLY A 538 -32.28 27.80 -29.62
CA GLY A 538 -33.18 27.36 -30.69
C GLY A 538 -33.88 26.06 -30.29
N ASP A 539 -33.73 25.02 -31.12
CA ASP A 539 -34.32 23.70 -30.89
C ASP A 539 -33.39 22.73 -30.16
N GLU A 540 -32.12 23.10 -29.94
CA GLU A 540 -31.16 22.26 -29.25
C GLU A 540 -31.28 22.40 -27.72
N ARG A 541 -31.22 21.26 -27.02
CA ARG A 541 -31.19 21.15 -25.57
C ARG A 541 -29.98 20.33 -25.14
N TRP A 542 -29.23 20.84 -24.17
CA TRP A 542 -28.14 20.11 -23.52
C TRP A 542 -28.37 20.09 -22.02
N ASP A 543 -28.16 18.93 -21.41
CA ASP A 543 -28.24 18.75 -19.97
C ASP A 543 -26.82 18.54 -19.41
N PHE A 544 -26.56 19.15 -18.26
CA PHE A 544 -25.30 19.07 -17.52
C PHE A 544 -25.60 18.75 -16.07
N ASP A 545 -24.86 17.81 -15.48
CA ASP A 545 -25.13 17.31 -14.13
C ASP A 545 -23.91 17.37 -13.21
N GLU A 546 -22.75 16.93 -13.70
CA GLU A 546 -21.55 16.75 -12.88
C GLU A 546 -20.35 17.50 -13.46
N PHE A 547 -19.55 18.08 -12.56
CA PHE A 547 -18.33 18.80 -12.86
C PHE A 547 -17.24 18.36 -11.89
N GLY A 548 -16.00 18.30 -12.36
CA GLY A 548 -14.87 17.90 -11.55
C GLY A 548 -13.62 18.65 -11.95
N ILE A 549 -12.84 19.06 -10.96
CA ILE A 549 -11.53 19.67 -11.15
C ILE A 549 -10.56 19.13 -10.11
N THR A 550 -9.27 19.21 -10.45
CA THR A 550 -8.18 18.95 -9.51
C THR A 550 -7.22 20.13 -9.58
N ILE A 551 -6.96 20.74 -8.42
CA ILE A 551 -6.02 21.85 -8.28
C ILE A 551 -4.78 21.28 -7.58
N ASP A 552 -3.61 21.54 -8.14
CA ASP A 552 -2.33 20.96 -7.72
C ASP A 552 -1.79 21.57 -6.41
N VAL A 553 -2.65 21.75 -5.40
CA VAL A 553 -2.34 22.32 -4.08
C VAL A 553 -2.31 21.21 -3.01
N PRO A 554 -1.17 21.00 -2.32
CA PRO A 554 -1.01 19.94 -1.33
C PRO A 554 -1.56 20.35 0.04
N VAL A 555 -2.85 20.71 0.11
CA VAL A 555 -3.49 21.21 1.34
C VAL A 555 -3.36 20.20 2.48
N LEU A 556 -3.59 18.91 2.20
CA LEU A 556 -3.48 17.85 3.23
C LEU A 556 -2.07 17.78 3.82
N GLN A 557 -1.04 17.85 2.97
CA GLN A 557 0.35 17.80 3.44
C GLN A 557 0.66 18.95 4.41
N HIS A 558 0.23 20.17 4.08
CA HIS A 558 0.45 21.35 4.91
C HIS A 558 -0.35 21.27 6.22
N TYR A 559 -1.61 20.84 6.12
CA TYR A 559 -2.47 20.61 7.27
C TYR A 559 -1.87 19.56 8.23
N LEU A 560 -1.39 18.42 7.72
CA LEU A 560 -0.76 17.38 8.53
C LEU A 560 0.53 17.87 9.20
N ALA A 561 1.32 18.68 8.50
CA ALA A 561 2.53 19.29 9.05
C ALA A 561 2.23 20.26 10.19
N ALA A 562 1.21 21.11 10.03
CA ALA A 562 0.74 21.99 11.09
C ALA A 562 0.22 21.19 12.29
N ASN A 563 -0.58 20.14 12.04
CA ASN A 563 -1.11 19.27 13.08
C ASN A 563 0.00 18.55 13.86
N ALA A 564 0.98 17.96 13.17
CA ALA A 564 2.13 17.31 13.81
C ALA A 564 2.93 18.29 14.68
N THR A 565 3.11 19.53 14.20
CA THR A 565 3.79 20.59 14.95
C THR A 565 3.03 20.94 16.23
N VAL A 566 1.72 21.18 16.13
CA VAL A 566 0.87 21.52 17.27
C VAL A 566 0.79 20.36 18.26
N HIS A 567 0.64 19.14 17.77
CA HIS A 567 0.62 17.94 18.61
C HIS A 567 1.94 17.78 19.38
N SER A 568 3.08 17.97 18.72
CA SER A 568 4.38 17.99 19.40
C SER A 568 4.46 19.08 20.47
N GLN A 569 3.89 20.27 20.23
CA GLN A 569 3.89 21.33 21.23
C GLN A 569 3.03 21.00 22.45
N VAL A 570 1.88 20.36 22.24
CA VAL A 570 1.04 19.90 23.36
C VAL A 570 1.79 18.88 24.22
N LEU A 571 2.57 17.99 23.60
CA LEU A 571 3.35 16.98 24.33
C LEU A 571 4.57 17.55 25.07
N ASN A 572 5.11 18.70 24.63
CA ASN A 572 6.34 19.28 25.18
C ASN A 572 6.10 20.67 25.81
N ASP A 573 4.94 20.87 26.46
CA ASP A 573 4.60 22.11 27.20
C ASP A 573 4.84 23.42 26.41
N GLY A 574 4.57 23.38 25.10
CA GLY A 574 4.72 24.52 24.18
C GLY A 574 6.06 24.61 23.45
N GLU A 575 7.02 23.74 23.75
CA GLU A 575 8.27 23.60 22.99
C GLU A 575 8.02 22.95 21.62
N ILE A 576 8.68 23.47 20.59
CA ILE A 576 8.60 22.89 19.23
C ILE A 576 9.75 21.94 19.05
N ASN A 577 9.43 20.68 18.77
CA ASN A 577 10.42 19.71 18.33
C ASN A 577 10.68 19.87 16.83
N LEU A 578 11.85 20.38 16.48
CA LEU A 578 12.26 20.57 15.09
C LEU A 578 12.57 19.25 14.37
N ASP A 579 12.83 18.16 15.10
CA ASP A 579 13.13 16.84 14.54
C ASP A 579 11.87 16.14 14.00
N VAL A 580 10.69 16.58 14.44
CA VAL A 580 9.38 16.05 14.00
C VAL A 580 8.87 16.79 12.76
N LEU A 581 9.60 17.82 12.28
CA LEU A 581 9.15 18.59 11.13
C LEU A 581 9.16 17.70 9.88
N PRO A 582 8.00 17.57 9.19
CA PRO A 582 7.95 16.86 7.93
C PRO A 582 8.87 17.52 6.89
N ALA A 583 9.15 16.82 5.79
CA ALA A 583 10.00 17.30 4.70
C ALA A 583 9.52 18.59 3.98
N THR A 584 8.53 19.30 4.54
CA THR A 584 8.01 20.59 4.06
C THR A 584 8.82 21.74 4.65
N LYS A 585 9.08 22.76 3.83
CA LYS A 585 9.77 23.97 4.25
C LYS A 585 8.83 24.83 5.10
N MET A 586 9.08 24.85 6.41
CA MET A 586 8.34 25.67 7.38
C MET A 586 9.20 26.83 7.87
N THR A 587 8.62 28.03 7.98
CA THR A 587 9.28 29.22 8.50
C THR A 587 8.54 29.72 9.73
N PHE A 588 9.28 30.07 10.80
CA PHE A 588 8.72 30.53 12.07
C PHE A 588 9.08 32.00 12.36
N PHE A 589 8.12 32.75 12.89
CA PHE A 589 8.24 34.16 13.27
C PHE A 589 7.77 34.36 14.71
N PRO A 590 8.69 34.57 15.66
CA PRO A 590 8.32 34.85 17.04
C PRO A 590 7.77 36.28 17.18
N LEU A 591 6.60 36.41 17.81
CA LEU A 591 5.86 37.65 18.02
C LEU A 591 5.33 37.73 19.46
N GLN A 592 6.12 38.28 20.38
CA GLN A 592 5.79 38.35 21.82
C GLN A 592 5.34 36.98 22.38
N GLN A 593 4.04 36.78 22.64
CA GLN A 593 3.45 35.54 23.14
C GLN A 593 2.91 34.62 22.04
N THR A 594 3.00 35.02 20.77
CA THR A 594 2.57 34.24 19.62
C THR A 594 3.79 33.80 18.82
N LEU A 595 3.80 32.56 18.37
CA LEU A 595 4.70 32.09 17.34
C LEU A 595 3.89 31.84 16.08
N MET A 596 4.13 32.62 15.04
CA MET A 596 3.52 32.39 13.73
C MET A 596 4.41 31.43 12.94
N ALA A 597 3.80 30.48 12.25
CA ALA A 597 4.46 29.62 11.29
C ALA A 597 3.77 29.76 9.93
N PHE A 598 4.53 29.58 8.85
CA PHE A 598 3.93 29.29 7.56
C PHE A 598 4.68 28.18 6.82
N ILE A 599 3.94 27.46 6.01
CA ILE A 599 4.43 26.42 5.10
C ILE A 599 4.26 26.93 3.68
N GLU A 600 5.34 26.89 2.90
CA GLU A 600 5.36 27.31 1.51
C GLU A 600 5.47 26.08 0.60
N SER A 601 4.60 25.99 -0.40
CA SER A 601 4.74 25.02 -1.50
C SER A 601 4.76 25.73 -2.85
N VAL A 602 5.72 25.30 -3.67
CA VAL A 602 5.86 25.71 -5.06
C VAL A 602 5.71 24.44 -5.90
N SER A 603 4.51 24.20 -6.44
CA SER A 603 4.36 23.19 -7.50
C SER A 603 4.77 23.80 -8.83
N GLY A 604 5.45 23.02 -9.69
CA GLY A 604 5.83 23.43 -11.04
C GLY A 604 4.65 23.77 -11.96
N LYS A 605 3.41 23.45 -11.56
CA LYS A 605 2.19 23.82 -12.29
C LYS A 605 1.50 25.08 -11.75
N MET A 606 1.89 25.57 -10.57
CA MET A 606 1.29 26.78 -10.01
C MET A 606 2.00 28.02 -10.51
N LEU A 607 1.22 29.05 -10.85
CA LEU A 607 1.74 30.39 -11.13
C LEU A 607 2.16 31.12 -9.85
N GLU A 608 1.51 30.82 -8.74
CA GLU A 608 1.73 31.48 -7.45
C GLU A 608 1.95 30.42 -6.35
N PRO A 609 2.89 30.65 -5.41
CA PRO A 609 3.10 29.76 -4.29
C PRO A 609 1.86 29.69 -3.40
N TYR A 610 1.60 28.50 -2.85
CA TYR A 610 0.56 28.30 -1.84
C TYR A 610 1.17 28.41 -0.45
N TYR A 611 0.50 29.18 0.41
CA TYR A 611 0.90 29.41 1.79
C TYR A 611 -0.14 28.87 2.77
N PHE A 612 0.33 28.12 3.78
CA PHE A 612 -0.47 27.70 4.91
C PHE A 612 0.09 28.33 6.18
N PHE A 613 -0.65 29.27 6.78
CA PHE A 613 -0.23 30.01 7.98
C PHE A 613 -0.85 29.38 9.22
N PHE A 614 -0.18 29.38 10.36
CA PHE A 614 -0.84 29.10 11.63
C PHE A 614 -0.16 29.83 12.77
N ALA A 615 -0.91 30.12 13.83
CA ALA A 615 -0.40 30.80 15.01
C ALA A 615 -0.44 29.88 16.24
N ASN A 616 0.55 30.00 17.10
CA ASN A 616 0.66 29.26 18.34
C ASN A 616 0.84 30.24 19.50
N GLN A 617 -0.16 30.36 20.38
CA GLN A 617 -0.09 31.22 21.55
C GLN A 617 0.48 30.46 22.75
N ARG A 618 1.62 30.91 23.25
CA ARG A 618 2.25 30.38 24.46
C ARG A 618 1.52 30.85 25.72
N PRO A 619 1.62 30.09 26.83
CA PRO A 619 1.05 30.46 28.12
C PRO A 619 1.44 31.86 28.61
#